data_AF-A0A923GBU7-F1
#
_entry.id   AF-A0A923GBU7-F1
#
_cell.length_a   1.000
_cell.length_b   1.000
_cell.length_c   1.000
_cell.angle_alpha   90.00
_cell.angle_beta   90.00
_cell.angle_gamma   90.00
#
_symmetry.space_group_name_H-M   'P 1'
#
loop_
_entity.id
_entity.type
_entity.pdbx_description
1 polymer ?
#
loop_
_entity_poly.entity_id
_entity_poly.type
_entity_poly.pdbx_seq_one_letter_code
_entity_poly.pdbx_strand_id
1 'polypeptide(L)'
;MSNYNCDYVRRHYDVPAEVGRRVIANGEPGVIMADRGNYIGVILDSDPKKRIRNYHPTWEMQYGEMAETLPLKQWEVLTNGMYDWDDVKYMLGDARHYVQRVWAATRSQAKYRAYQELDECFDDATAMLTFKVRAAA
;
A
#
# COMPACT_ATOMS: atom_id res chain seq x y z
N MET A 1 -3.13 6.45 10.56
CA MET A 1 -3.13 7.25 9.31
C MET A 1 -2.41 8.55 9.61
N SER A 2 -1.34 8.87 8.87
CA SER A 2 -0.61 10.12 9.08
C SER A 2 -1.54 11.30 8.84
N ASN A 3 -1.40 12.35 9.64
CA ASN A 3 -2.21 13.58 9.62
C ASN A 3 -2.06 14.41 8.32
N TYR A 4 -1.49 13.83 7.26
CA TYR A 4 -1.01 14.48 6.03
C TYR A 4 -1.44 13.74 4.76
N ASN A 5 -2.52 12.97 4.80
CA ASN A 5 -3.02 12.21 3.65
C ASN A 5 -3.29 13.14 2.46
N CYS A 6 -2.47 13.02 1.41
CA CYS A 6 -2.54 13.85 0.20
C CYS A 6 -2.48 15.35 0.50
N ASP A 7 -1.83 15.78 1.59
CA ASP A 7 -1.88 17.17 2.07
C ASP A 7 -1.34 18.16 1.04
N TYR A 8 -0.22 17.82 0.38
CA TYR A 8 0.32 18.64 -0.72
C TYR A 8 -0.69 18.75 -1.87
N VAL A 9 -1.23 17.62 -2.34
CA VAL A 9 -2.20 17.58 -3.45
C VAL A 9 -3.41 18.44 -3.15
N ARG A 10 -4.00 18.25 -1.96
CA ARG A 10 -5.20 18.96 -1.52
C ARG A 10 -4.98 20.46 -1.48
N ARG A 11 -3.84 20.92 -0.96
CA ARG A 11 -3.54 22.36 -0.84
C ARG A 11 -3.08 22.98 -2.15
N HIS A 12 -2.32 22.26 -2.96
CA HIS A 12 -1.71 22.80 -4.17
C HIS A 12 -2.70 22.85 -5.34
N TYR A 13 -3.50 21.80 -5.51
CA TYR A 13 -4.45 21.69 -6.61
C TYR A 13 -5.90 22.00 -6.21
N ASP A 14 -6.16 22.27 -4.93
CA ASP A 14 -7.50 22.53 -4.37
C ASP A 14 -8.51 21.43 -4.71
N VAL A 15 -8.12 20.18 -4.45
CA VAL A 15 -8.95 18.99 -4.72
C VAL A 15 -9.14 18.17 -3.45
N PRO A 16 -10.27 17.44 -3.30
CA PRO A 16 -10.53 16.63 -2.10
C PRO A 16 -9.80 15.27 -2.14
N ALA A 17 -8.56 15.23 -2.63
CA ALA A 17 -7.80 13.97 -2.74
C ALA A 17 -7.52 13.35 -1.36
N GLU A 18 -7.84 12.07 -1.21
CA GLU A 18 -7.63 11.32 0.02
C GLU A 18 -7.48 9.83 -0.29
N VAL A 19 -6.49 9.15 0.29
CA VAL A 19 -6.37 7.68 0.19
C VAL A 19 -7.65 7.03 0.73
N GLY A 20 -8.25 6.17 -0.09
CA GLY A 20 -9.55 5.54 0.13
C GLY A 20 -10.70 6.20 -0.62
N ARG A 21 -10.51 7.39 -1.22
CA ARG A 21 -11.56 8.08 -1.97
C ARG A 21 -11.80 7.44 -3.33
N ARG A 22 -13.08 7.35 -3.71
CA ARG A 22 -13.53 6.97 -5.05
C ARG A 22 -13.22 8.07 -6.06
N VAL A 23 -12.78 7.66 -7.24
CA VAL A 23 -12.52 8.57 -8.35
C VAL A 23 -13.01 7.99 -9.67
N ILE A 24 -13.25 8.85 -10.64
CA ILE A 24 -13.30 8.51 -12.06
C ILE A 24 -12.08 9.17 -12.70
N ALA A 25 -11.13 8.36 -13.16
CA ALA A 25 -9.88 8.81 -13.76
C ALA A 25 -9.86 8.44 -15.24
N ASN A 26 -9.80 9.44 -16.13
CA ASN A 26 -9.90 9.26 -17.58
C ASN A 26 -11.15 8.45 -18.00
N GLY A 27 -12.29 8.67 -17.31
CA GLY A 27 -13.54 7.94 -17.55
C GLY A 27 -13.64 6.56 -16.89
N GLU A 28 -12.59 6.06 -16.23
CA GLU A 28 -12.61 4.76 -15.54
C GLU A 28 -12.72 4.90 -14.01
N PRO A 29 -13.62 4.14 -13.35
CA PRO A 29 -13.77 4.19 -11.90
C PRO A 29 -12.60 3.52 -11.17
N GLY A 30 -12.20 4.09 -10.02
CA GLY A 30 -11.13 3.57 -9.19
C GLY A 30 -11.10 4.15 -7.77
N VAL A 31 -10.03 3.82 -7.05
CA VAL A 31 -9.78 4.26 -5.66
C VAL A 31 -8.37 4.80 -5.52
N ILE A 32 -8.22 5.95 -4.85
CA ILE A 32 -6.91 6.48 -4.46
C ILE A 32 -6.32 5.57 -3.38
N MET A 33 -5.11 5.05 -3.60
CA MET A 33 -4.45 4.08 -2.73
C MET A 33 -3.06 4.52 -2.27
N ALA A 34 -2.50 5.59 -2.84
CA ALA A 34 -1.22 6.13 -2.41
C ALA A 34 -1.13 7.64 -2.64
N ASP A 35 -0.52 8.33 -1.68
CA ASP A 35 -0.01 9.68 -1.86
C ASP A 35 1.35 9.62 -2.56
N ARG A 36 1.52 10.37 -3.66
CA ARG A 36 2.73 10.39 -4.48
C ARG A 36 3.16 11.82 -4.84
N GLY A 37 2.92 12.78 -3.94
CA GLY A 37 3.36 14.17 -4.12
C GLY A 37 2.52 14.90 -5.17
N ASN A 38 3.08 15.21 -6.34
CA ASN A 38 2.32 15.87 -7.42
C ASN A 38 1.30 14.94 -8.12
N TYR A 39 1.32 13.64 -7.79
CA TYR A 39 0.41 12.65 -8.35
C TYR A 39 -0.35 11.93 -7.25
N ILE A 40 -1.51 11.40 -7.62
CA ILE A 40 -2.25 10.44 -6.80
C ILE A 40 -2.10 9.03 -7.38
N GLY A 41 -1.86 8.05 -6.51
CA GLY A 41 -1.79 6.65 -6.90
C GLY A 41 -3.18 6.04 -6.90
N VAL A 42 -3.74 5.70 -8.06
CA VAL A 42 -5.09 5.13 -8.20
C VAL A 42 -5.01 3.66 -8.62
N ILE A 43 -5.90 2.84 -8.06
CA ILE A 43 -6.21 1.51 -8.58
C ILE A 43 -7.54 1.59 -9.30
N LEU A 44 -7.55 1.29 -10.59
CA LEU A 44 -8.79 1.15 -11.36
C LEU A 44 -9.52 -0.14 -10.97
N ASP A 45 -10.84 -0.09 -10.91
CA ASP A 45 -11.66 -1.25 -10.58
C ASP A 45 -11.48 -2.37 -11.60
N SER A 46 -11.34 -1.99 -12.88
CA SER A 46 -11.11 -2.83 -14.05
C SER A 46 -9.76 -3.58 -14.02
N ASP A 47 -8.76 -3.11 -13.25
CA ASP A 47 -7.43 -3.73 -13.24
C ASP A 47 -7.42 -5.02 -12.40
N PRO A 48 -7.29 -6.21 -13.02
CA PRO A 48 -7.30 -7.48 -12.29
C PRO A 48 -6.07 -7.67 -11.42
N LYS A 49 -4.96 -6.99 -11.73
CA LYS A 49 -3.71 -7.06 -10.96
C LYS A 49 -3.67 -6.06 -9.83
N LYS A 50 -4.68 -5.19 -9.70
CA LYS A 50 -4.81 -4.15 -8.66
C LYS A 50 -3.52 -3.31 -8.53
N ARG A 51 -3.03 -2.83 -9.67
CA ARG A 51 -1.80 -2.01 -9.75
C ARG A 51 -2.11 -0.56 -9.42
N ILE A 52 -1.25 0.06 -8.61
CA ILE A 52 -1.32 1.49 -8.29
C ILE A 52 -0.61 2.27 -9.39
N ARG A 53 -1.35 3.06 -10.17
CA ARG A 53 -0.83 3.90 -11.26
C ARG A 53 -0.91 5.38 -10.89
N ASN A 54 -0.02 6.19 -11.43
CA ASN A 54 0.00 7.63 -11.21
C ASN A 54 -1.06 8.31 -12.08
N TYR A 55 -1.86 9.18 -11.46
CA TYR A 55 -2.75 10.09 -12.16
C TYR A 55 -2.51 11.51 -11.67
N HIS A 56 -2.60 12.46 -12.60
CA HIS A 56 -2.52 13.86 -12.24
C HIS A 56 -3.82 14.26 -11.50
N PRO A 57 -3.76 14.99 -10.36
CA PRO A 57 -4.93 15.23 -9.53
C PRO A 57 -6.05 16.02 -10.21
N THR A 58 -5.74 16.79 -11.26
CA THR A 58 -6.72 17.64 -11.96
C THR A 58 -7.02 17.19 -13.40
N TRP A 59 -6.26 16.23 -13.96
CA TRP A 59 -6.44 15.83 -15.35
C TRP A 59 -7.52 14.76 -15.46
N GLU A 60 -8.64 15.07 -16.12
CA GLU A 60 -9.77 14.16 -16.33
C GLU A 60 -10.16 13.38 -15.06
N MET A 61 -10.14 14.09 -13.93
CA MET A 61 -10.33 13.53 -12.60
C MET A 61 -11.65 14.01 -12.02
N GLN A 62 -12.47 13.06 -11.58
CA GLN A 62 -13.68 13.34 -10.80
C GLN A 62 -13.55 12.66 -9.45
N TYR A 63 -13.81 13.40 -8.38
CA TYR A 63 -13.71 12.90 -7.01
C TYR A 63 -15.11 12.57 -6.49
N GLY A 64 -15.27 11.39 -5.92
CA GLY A 64 -16.48 10.94 -5.27
C GLY A 64 -16.32 10.80 -3.75
N GLU A 65 -17.17 9.98 -3.17
CA GLU A 65 -17.18 9.66 -1.74
C GLU A 65 -16.03 8.72 -1.34
N MET A 66 -15.86 8.51 -0.03
CA MET A 66 -14.95 7.48 0.47
C MET A 66 -15.46 6.08 0.10
N ALA A 67 -14.54 5.20 -0.30
CA ALA A 67 -14.89 3.83 -0.66
C ALA A 67 -15.31 3.05 0.60
N GLU A 68 -16.44 2.34 0.51
CA GLU A 68 -16.90 1.43 1.58
C GLU A 68 -15.94 0.26 1.78
N THR A 69 -15.28 -0.19 0.71
CA THR A 69 -14.31 -1.28 0.74
C THR A 69 -13.10 -0.93 -0.12
N LEU A 70 -11.91 -1.09 0.44
CA LEU A 70 -10.66 -0.84 -0.27
C LEU A 70 -10.29 -2.03 -1.19
N PRO A 71 -9.69 -1.76 -2.35
CA PRO A 71 -9.25 -2.80 -3.28
C PRO A 71 -8.08 -3.64 -2.75
N LEU A 72 -7.32 -3.12 -1.78
CA LEU A 72 -6.22 -3.80 -1.12
C LEU A 72 -6.49 -3.92 0.38
N LYS A 73 -5.93 -4.96 1.00
CA LYS A 73 -5.91 -5.14 2.46
C LYS A 73 -4.53 -4.78 2.99
N GLN A 74 -4.48 -4.37 4.26
CA GLN A 74 -3.22 -4.16 4.95
C GLN A 74 -2.69 -5.49 5.51
N TRP A 75 -1.41 -5.75 5.32
CA TRP A 75 -0.72 -6.95 5.75
C TRP A 75 0.51 -6.57 6.57
N GLU A 76 0.84 -7.40 7.55
CA GLU A 76 2.12 -7.39 8.24
C GLU A 76 2.97 -8.53 7.70
N VAL A 77 4.19 -8.21 7.28
CA VAL A 77 5.16 -9.14 6.72
C VAL A 77 6.41 -9.10 7.59
N LEU A 78 6.71 -10.22 8.25
CA LEU A 78 7.97 -10.41 8.97
C LEU A 78 9.01 -10.89 7.96
N THR A 79 10.00 -10.05 7.69
CA THR A 79 10.96 -10.23 6.58
C THR A 79 12.20 -11.02 6.97
N ASN A 80 12.43 -11.26 8.26
CA ASN A 80 13.52 -12.08 8.74
C ASN A 80 13.00 -13.45 9.20
N GLY A 81 13.41 -14.50 8.48
CA GLY A 81 13.01 -15.88 8.72
C GLY A 81 13.46 -16.48 10.05
N MET A 82 14.42 -15.86 10.74
CA MET A 82 14.90 -16.31 12.06
C MET A 82 13.90 -16.03 13.18
N TYR A 83 12.99 -15.08 12.99
CA TYR A 83 11.99 -14.69 13.98
C TYR A 83 10.60 -15.27 13.68
N ASP A 84 9.75 -15.34 14.70
CA ASP A 84 8.32 -15.63 14.62
C ASP A 84 7.48 -14.47 15.19
N TRP A 85 6.17 -14.55 14.97
CA TRP A 85 5.20 -13.61 15.52
C TRP A 85 5.17 -13.61 17.05
N ASP A 86 5.53 -14.71 17.70
CA ASP A 86 5.71 -14.74 19.15
C ASP A 86 6.89 -13.86 19.58
N ASP A 87 8.01 -13.84 18.84
CA ASP A 87 9.13 -12.94 19.13
C ASP A 87 8.72 -11.47 18.98
N VAL A 88 7.93 -11.15 17.96
CA VAL A 88 7.35 -9.82 17.76
C VAL A 88 6.41 -9.44 18.92
N LYS A 89 5.62 -10.39 19.41
CA LYS A 89 4.66 -10.21 20.50
C LYS A 89 5.37 -9.96 21.83
N TYR A 90 6.39 -10.76 22.14
CA TYR A 90 7.13 -10.69 23.40
C TYR A 90 8.35 -9.76 23.36
N MET A 91 8.54 -9.01 22.26
CA MET A 91 9.64 -8.04 22.10
C MET A 91 11.02 -8.69 22.27
N LEU A 92 11.19 -9.89 21.73
CA LEU A 92 12.46 -10.63 21.78
C LEU A 92 13.41 -10.12 20.69
N GLY A 93 14.58 -9.67 21.11
CA GLY A 93 15.61 -9.13 20.23
C GLY A 93 15.08 -8.00 19.34
N ASP A 94 15.41 -8.07 18.06
CA ASP A 94 15.05 -7.05 17.06
C ASP A 94 13.84 -7.43 16.20
N ALA A 95 13.05 -8.45 16.60
CA ALA A 95 11.97 -9.00 15.77
C ALA A 95 11.01 -7.95 15.19
N ARG A 96 10.67 -6.91 15.97
CA ARG A 96 9.78 -5.82 15.53
C ARG A 96 10.37 -4.96 14.40
N HIS A 97 11.69 -4.80 14.34
CA HIS A 97 12.36 -4.02 13.30
C HIS A 97 12.19 -4.65 11.90
N TYR A 98 11.89 -5.95 11.84
CA TYR A 98 11.69 -6.69 10.60
C TYR A 98 10.22 -6.82 10.18
N VAL A 99 9.29 -6.13 10.84
CA VAL A 99 7.87 -6.14 10.47
C VAL A 99 7.58 -5.00 9.50
N GLN A 100 7.27 -5.34 8.26
CA GLN A 100 6.82 -4.40 7.23
C GLN A 100 5.30 -4.39 7.12
N ARG A 101 4.71 -3.19 7.02
CA ARG A 101 3.27 -2.99 6.81
C ARG A 101 3.00 -2.59 5.37
N VAL A 102 2.39 -3.49 4.60
CA VAL A 102 2.18 -3.32 3.17
C VAL A 102 0.71 -3.46 2.78
N TRP A 103 0.29 -2.72 1.76
CA TRP A 103 -1.03 -2.89 1.15
C TRP A 103 -0.94 -3.88 -0.02
N ALA A 104 -1.74 -4.94 -0.02
CA ALA A 104 -1.76 -5.93 -1.09
C ALA A 104 -3.11 -6.66 -1.20
N ALA A 105 -3.43 -7.23 -2.36
CA ALA A 105 -4.68 -7.98 -2.54
C ALA A 105 -4.58 -9.39 -1.94
N THR A 106 -3.38 -10.01 -2.00
CA THR A 106 -3.14 -11.37 -1.51
C THR A 106 -1.88 -11.45 -0.63
N ARG A 107 -1.75 -12.54 0.14
CA ARG A 107 -0.58 -12.82 0.99
C ARG A 107 0.72 -12.89 0.17
N SER A 108 0.69 -13.54 -0.99
CA SER A 108 1.87 -13.65 -1.86
C SER A 108 2.28 -12.29 -2.44
N GLN A 109 1.30 -11.45 -2.80
CA GLN A 109 1.58 -10.08 -3.22
C GLN A 109 2.14 -9.22 -2.09
N ALA A 110 1.70 -9.43 -0.85
CA ALA A 110 2.27 -8.77 0.32
C ALA A 110 3.75 -9.13 0.52
N LYS A 111 4.12 -10.42 0.43
CA LYS A 111 5.53 -10.84 0.48
C LYS A 111 6.36 -10.15 -0.60
N TYR A 112 5.84 -10.17 -1.84
CA TYR A 112 6.52 -9.58 -2.98
C TYR A 112 6.72 -8.06 -2.83
N ARG A 113 5.71 -7.33 -2.34
CA ARG A 113 5.85 -5.89 -2.07
C ARG A 113 6.88 -5.60 -0.97
N ALA A 114 6.85 -6.34 0.13
CA ALA A 114 7.83 -6.19 1.19
C ALA A 114 9.26 -6.50 0.71
N TYR A 115 9.41 -7.48 -0.18
CA TYR A 115 10.67 -7.76 -0.86
C TYR A 115 11.11 -6.56 -1.73
N GLN A 116 10.22 -6.02 -2.58
CA GLN A 116 10.56 -4.88 -3.45
C GLN A 116 10.96 -3.61 -2.67
N GLU A 117 10.35 -3.36 -1.51
CA GLU A 117 10.70 -2.23 -0.64
C GLU A 117 12.07 -2.40 0.03
N LEU A 118 12.59 -3.63 0.09
CA LEU A 118 13.84 -4.02 0.73
C LEU A 118 14.76 -4.76 -0.27
N ASP A 119 14.65 -4.50 -1.57
CA ASP A 119 15.35 -5.28 -2.61
C ASP A 119 16.86 -5.26 -2.40
N GLU A 120 17.41 -4.15 -1.90
CA GLU A 120 18.83 -3.99 -1.54
C GLU A 120 19.27 -4.81 -0.30
N CYS A 121 18.32 -5.35 0.48
CA CYS A 121 18.59 -6.10 1.71
C CYS A 121 18.66 -7.63 1.50
N PHE A 122 18.38 -8.12 0.28
CA PHE A 122 18.31 -9.54 -0.02
C PHE A 122 19.19 -9.91 -1.22
N ASP A 123 19.82 -11.08 -1.15
CA ASP A 123 20.66 -11.57 -2.25
C ASP A 123 19.82 -11.93 -3.49
N ASP A 124 18.65 -12.54 -3.27
CA ASP A 124 17.72 -12.88 -4.34
C ASP A 124 16.27 -13.09 -3.84
N ALA A 125 15.35 -13.24 -4.80
CA ALA A 125 13.92 -13.39 -4.57
C ALA A 125 13.51 -14.60 -3.71
N THR A 126 14.37 -15.62 -3.54
CA THR A 126 14.10 -16.78 -2.68
C THR A 126 14.00 -16.41 -1.20
N ALA A 127 14.53 -15.24 -0.78
CA ALA A 127 14.36 -14.72 0.57
C ALA A 127 12.87 -14.68 0.99
N MET A 128 11.96 -14.39 0.05
CA MET A 128 10.51 -14.37 0.29
C MET A 128 9.93 -15.69 0.80
N LEU A 129 10.59 -16.82 0.54
CA LEU A 129 10.16 -18.12 1.05
C LEU A 129 10.13 -18.13 2.58
N THR A 130 11.05 -17.39 3.21
CA THR A 130 11.17 -17.30 4.67
C THR A 130 10.21 -16.28 5.30
N PHE A 131 9.63 -15.38 4.51
CA PHE A 131 8.77 -14.32 5.05
C PHE A 131 7.49 -14.90 5.66
N LYS A 132 7.13 -14.43 6.85
CA LYS A 132 5.86 -14.78 7.51
C LYS A 132 4.88 -13.63 7.32
N VAL A 133 3.62 -13.93 7.04
CA VAL A 133 2.60 -12.91 6.71
C VAL A 133 1.36 -13.12 7.57
N ARG A 134 0.74 -12.04 8.05
CA ARG A 134 -0.60 -12.04 8.64
C ARG A 134 -1.37 -10.79 8.21
N ALA A 135 -2.70 -10.85 8.29
CA ALA A 135 -3.50 -9.64 8.10
C ALA A 135 -3.16 -8.66 9.24
N ALA A 136 -3.03 -7.37 8.90
CA ALA A 136 -2.92 -6.35 9.92
C ALA A 136 -4.26 -6.28 10.66
N ALA A 137 -4.20 -6.32 12.00
CA ALA A 137 -5.34 -6.08 12.87
C ALA A 137 -5.68 -4.58 12.93
#